data_AF-A0AAX1LM68-F1
#
_entry.id   AF-A0AAX1LM68-F1
#
_cell.length_a   1.000
_cell.length_b   1.000
_cell.length_c   1.000
_cell.angle_alpha   90.00
_cell.angle_beta   90.00
_cell.angle_gamma   90.00
#
_symmetry.space_group_name_H-M   'P 1'
#
loop_
_entity.id
_entity.type
_entity.pdbx_description
1 polymer ?
#
loop_
_entity_poly.entity_id
_entity_poly.type
_entity_poly.pdbx_seq_one_letter_code
_entity_poly.pdbx_strand_id
1 'polypeptide(L)'
;MPTQKLLERKALIVGIVINVLQVLAGVAVFFMTGLKAMFLDFSFTAISVLSGMVAVYLSSRTVRTTERFPNGMFALEPIYAICKAIFTMSLLVYSLIDVCRVAYDYFVFGSGERIETGPVVIYEILTVIVCFSLYMYYRRSNRSIGDSSTMLTAECKSTLVDGSMSFGIGVVAIFLMLLPAGGPLDFLHYTGDFFITVALVALTIKEPFSVLKEAFVELVGGVHDDDETNAYVEAEAQRHLPANTDYEQTLIFKTGMNYTVDVYLSGIGETIDVADLIECKRSLEKELAKRLHIVDVDFVFD
;
A
#
# COMPACT_ATOMS: atom_id res chain seq x y z
N MET A 1 10.38 22.36 -15.16
CA MET A 1 9.39 22.18 -14.07
C MET A 1 7.93 21.97 -14.53
N PRO A 2 7.29 22.80 -15.39
CA PRO A 2 5.87 22.59 -15.75
C PRO A 2 5.64 21.34 -16.63
N THR A 3 6.58 21.00 -17.51
CA THR A 3 6.50 19.84 -18.41
C THR A 3 6.58 18.51 -17.67
N GLN A 4 7.36 18.45 -16.57
CA GLN A 4 7.49 17.25 -15.72
C GLN A 4 6.19 16.94 -14.99
N LYS A 5 5.57 17.95 -14.34
CA LYS A 5 4.28 17.79 -13.67
C LYS A 5 3.14 17.42 -14.63
N LEU A 6 3.19 17.88 -15.88
CA LEU A 6 2.22 17.50 -16.92
C LEU A 6 2.38 16.03 -17.35
N LEU A 7 3.61 15.56 -17.55
CA LEU A 7 3.92 14.16 -17.87
C LEU A 7 3.51 13.20 -16.74
N GLU A 8 3.82 13.56 -15.50
CA GLU A 8 3.41 12.84 -14.29
C GLU A 8 1.89 12.74 -14.19
N ARG A 9 1.18 13.87 -14.26
CA ARG A 9 -0.28 13.89 -14.17
C ARG A 9 -0.95 13.10 -15.29
N LYS A 10 -0.42 13.18 -16.51
CA LYS A 10 -0.93 12.41 -17.65
C LYS A 10 -0.74 10.91 -17.43
N ALA A 11 0.40 10.49 -16.87
CA ALA A 11 0.66 9.09 -16.60
C ALA A 11 -0.31 8.53 -15.55
N LEU A 12 -0.52 9.26 -14.46
CA LEU A 12 -1.46 8.87 -13.40
C LEU A 12 -2.91 8.79 -13.91
N ILE A 13 -3.35 9.76 -14.71
CA ILE A 13 -4.70 9.72 -15.30
C ILE A 13 -4.86 8.49 -16.20
N VAL A 14 -3.86 8.16 -17.02
CA VAL A 14 -3.90 6.96 -17.88
C VAL A 14 -4.01 5.70 -17.04
N GLY A 15 -3.26 5.59 -15.94
CA GLY A 15 -3.37 4.47 -15.01
C GLY A 15 -4.73 4.33 -14.34
N ILE A 16 -5.28 5.44 -13.83
CA ILE A 16 -6.62 5.44 -13.23
C ILE A 16 -7.66 4.97 -14.26
N VAL A 17 -7.61 5.48 -15.50
CA VAL A 17 -8.53 5.07 -16.56
C VAL A 17 -8.41 3.57 -16.86
N ILE A 18 -7.18 3.05 -16.96
CA ILE A 18 -6.95 1.63 -17.23
C ILE A 18 -7.42 0.75 -16.07
N ASN A 19 -7.12 1.10 -14.83
CA ASN A 19 -7.56 0.34 -13.65
C ASN A 19 -9.10 0.35 -13.55
N VAL A 20 -9.76 1.47 -13.85
CA VAL A 20 -11.24 1.54 -13.92
C VAL A 20 -11.78 0.61 -15.02
N LEU A 21 -11.14 0.58 -16.20
CA LEU A 21 -11.52 -0.36 -17.26
C LEU A 21 -11.32 -1.82 -16.84
N GLN A 22 -10.26 -2.14 -16.09
CA GLN A 22 -10.03 -3.48 -15.56
C GLN A 22 -11.11 -3.88 -14.56
N VAL A 23 -11.52 -2.99 -13.66
CA VAL A 23 -12.64 -3.25 -12.72
C VAL A 23 -13.93 -3.54 -13.49
N LEU A 24 -14.27 -2.72 -14.49
CA LEU A 24 -15.48 -2.92 -15.30
C LEU A 24 -15.44 -4.25 -16.07
N ALA A 25 -14.30 -4.59 -16.65
CA ALA A 25 -14.11 -5.84 -17.36
C ALA A 25 -14.15 -7.05 -16.41
N GLY A 26 -13.57 -6.94 -15.21
CA GLY A 26 -13.60 -7.99 -14.19
C GLY A 26 -15.03 -8.25 -13.67
N VAL A 27 -15.81 -7.18 -13.46
CA VAL A 27 -17.24 -7.29 -13.12
C VAL A 27 -18.02 -7.98 -14.24
N ALA A 28 -17.77 -7.63 -15.51
CA ALA A 28 -18.45 -8.27 -16.64
C ALA A 28 -18.13 -9.77 -16.70
N VAL A 29 -16.86 -10.16 -16.56
CA VAL A 29 -16.45 -11.57 -16.59
C VAL A 29 -16.97 -12.32 -15.37
N PHE A 30 -17.03 -11.69 -14.19
CA PHE A 30 -17.66 -12.25 -12.99
C PHE A 30 -19.13 -12.61 -13.25
N PHE A 31 -19.91 -11.70 -13.83
CA PHE A 31 -21.33 -11.98 -14.16
C PHE A 31 -21.50 -13.05 -15.24
N MET A 32 -20.53 -13.20 -16.15
CA MET A 32 -20.57 -14.23 -17.19
C MET A 32 -20.17 -15.62 -16.69
N THR A 33 -19.22 -15.70 -15.75
CA THR A 33 -18.57 -16.98 -15.36
C THR A 33 -18.94 -17.46 -13.97
N GLY A 34 -19.47 -16.58 -13.10
CA GLY A 34 -19.83 -16.90 -11.72
C GLY A 34 -18.63 -17.18 -10.79
N LEU A 35 -17.40 -17.01 -11.28
CA LEU A 35 -16.18 -17.36 -10.55
C LEU A 35 -15.88 -16.41 -9.39
N LYS A 36 -15.74 -16.96 -8.18
CA LYS A 36 -15.49 -16.17 -6.97
C LYS A 36 -14.04 -15.65 -6.92
N ALA A 37 -13.08 -16.33 -7.54
CA ALA A 37 -11.75 -15.78 -7.76
C ALA A 37 -11.76 -14.45 -8.54
N MET A 38 -12.65 -14.31 -9.54
CA MET A 38 -12.80 -13.05 -10.28
C MET A 38 -13.39 -11.94 -9.43
N PHE A 39 -14.28 -12.30 -8.50
CA PHE A 39 -14.81 -11.36 -7.51
C PHE A 39 -13.71 -10.74 -6.66
N LEU A 40 -12.74 -11.55 -6.25
CA LEU A 40 -11.56 -11.08 -5.53
C LEU A 40 -10.71 -10.14 -6.40
N ASP A 41 -10.33 -10.55 -7.61
CA ASP A 41 -9.46 -9.76 -8.51
C ASP A 41 -9.99 -8.34 -8.78
N PHE A 42 -11.26 -8.22 -9.21
CA PHE A 42 -11.83 -6.89 -9.48
C PHE A 42 -12.04 -6.10 -8.19
N SER A 43 -12.37 -6.74 -7.07
CA SER A 43 -12.57 -6.06 -5.78
C SER A 43 -11.25 -5.50 -5.23
N PHE A 44 -10.16 -6.25 -5.36
CA PHE A 44 -8.82 -5.77 -5.01
C PHE A 44 -8.43 -4.56 -5.86
N THR A 45 -8.63 -4.64 -7.18
CA THR A 45 -8.37 -3.53 -8.09
C THR A 45 -9.24 -2.31 -7.74
N ALA A 46 -10.51 -2.50 -7.40
CA ALA A 46 -11.42 -1.43 -7.00
C ALA A 46 -10.98 -0.75 -5.69
N ILE A 47 -10.56 -1.52 -4.69
CA ILE A 47 -9.99 -0.99 -3.45
C ILE A 47 -8.70 -0.21 -3.72
N SER A 48 -7.85 -0.72 -4.61
CA SER A 48 -6.61 -0.06 -5.05
C SER A 48 -6.90 1.31 -5.68
N VAL A 49 -7.87 1.39 -6.59
CA VAL A 49 -8.30 2.65 -7.23
C VAL A 49 -8.89 3.64 -6.22
N LEU A 50 -9.82 3.18 -5.37
CA LEU A 50 -10.40 4.01 -4.32
C LEU A 50 -9.31 4.54 -3.37
N SER A 51 -8.32 3.70 -3.07
CA SER A 51 -7.15 4.07 -2.28
C SER A 51 -6.27 5.09 -2.94
N GLY A 52 -5.97 4.95 -4.22
CA GLY A 52 -5.22 5.96 -4.97
C GLY A 52 -5.95 7.31 -4.96
N MET A 53 -7.27 7.30 -5.18
CA MET A 53 -8.08 8.52 -5.15
C MET A 53 -8.10 9.20 -3.79
N VAL A 54 -8.27 8.42 -2.70
CA VAL A 54 -8.28 8.98 -1.34
C VAL A 54 -6.89 9.47 -0.94
N ALA A 55 -5.82 8.77 -1.32
CA ALA A 55 -4.44 9.22 -1.08
C ALA A 55 -4.16 10.56 -1.78
N VAL A 56 -4.57 10.72 -3.04
CA VAL A 56 -4.45 11.99 -3.78
C VAL A 56 -5.29 13.09 -3.13
N TYR A 57 -6.51 12.77 -2.68
CA TYR A 57 -7.37 13.71 -1.99
C TYR A 57 -6.76 14.17 -0.65
N LEU A 58 -6.30 13.23 0.17
CA LEU A 58 -5.64 13.50 1.44
C LEU A 58 -4.38 14.34 1.26
N SER A 59 -3.47 13.94 0.37
CA SER A 59 -2.24 14.69 0.07
C SER A 59 -2.49 16.17 -0.28
N SER A 60 -3.61 16.47 -0.96
CA SER A 60 -3.98 17.86 -1.29
C SER A 60 -4.55 18.68 -0.12
N ARG A 61 -5.03 18.03 0.94
CA ARG A 61 -5.76 18.63 2.07
C ARG A 61 -5.03 18.53 3.40
N THR A 62 -4.20 17.50 3.64
CA THR A 62 -3.47 17.29 4.91
C THR A 62 -2.39 18.33 5.17
N VAL A 63 -1.86 18.96 4.13
CA VAL A 63 -0.89 20.08 4.20
C VAL A 63 -1.53 21.40 4.69
N ARG A 64 -2.87 21.51 4.74
CA ARG A 64 -3.53 22.72 5.24
C ARG A 64 -3.61 22.70 6.77
N THR A 65 -2.72 23.45 7.40
CA THR A 65 -2.84 23.85 8.80
C THR A 65 -4.15 24.63 9.00
N THR A 66 -5.04 24.14 9.85
CA THR A 66 -6.28 24.83 10.25
C THR A 66 -6.17 25.20 11.72
N GLU A 67 -6.84 26.25 12.21
CA GLU A 67 -6.76 26.66 13.62
C GLU A 67 -7.10 25.52 14.62
N ARG A 68 -7.89 24.54 14.20
CA ARG A 68 -8.26 23.36 15.00
C ARG A 68 -7.27 22.18 14.90
N PHE A 69 -6.41 22.16 13.88
CA PHE A 69 -5.37 21.15 13.63
C PHE A 69 -4.07 21.85 13.20
N PRO A 70 -3.31 22.43 14.16
CA PRO A 70 -2.13 23.23 13.88
C PRO A 70 -1.00 22.42 13.23
N ASN A 71 -0.88 21.14 13.57
CA ASN A 71 0.15 20.23 13.02
C ASN A 71 -0.32 19.53 11.73
N GLY A 72 -1.40 19.98 11.08
CA GLY A 72 -1.97 19.30 9.90
C GLY A 72 -2.83 18.07 10.26
N MET A 73 -3.46 17.46 9.25
CA MET A 73 -4.35 16.29 9.44
C MET A 73 -3.65 14.96 9.10
N PHE A 74 -2.38 14.81 9.47
CA PHE A 74 -1.56 13.65 9.06
C PHE A 74 -2.07 12.31 9.61
N ALA A 75 -2.77 12.30 10.75
CA ALA A 75 -3.43 11.10 11.29
C ALA A 75 -4.51 10.51 10.38
N LEU A 76 -5.01 11.25 9.37
CA LEU A 76 -5.96 10.72 8.40
C LEU A 76 -5.36 9.64 7.49
N GLU A 77 -4.04 9.68 7.26
CA GLU A 77 -3.33 8.70 6.43
C GLU A 77 -3.34 7.30 7.06
N PRO A 78 -2.90 7.10 8.33
CA PRO A 78 -2.98 5.80 8.98
C PRO A 78 -4.44 5.35 9.22
N ILE A 79 -5.37 6.26 9.56
CA ILE A 79 -6.81 5.91 9.67
C ILE A 79 -7.34 5.34 8.36
N TYR A 80 -6.98 5.97 7.23
CA TYR A 80 -7.38 5.48 5.92
C TYR A 80 -6.78 4.10 5.61
N ALA A 81 -5.50 3.90 5.90
CA ALA A 81 -4.83 2.61 5.71
C ALA A 81 -5.49 1.49 6.55
N ILE A 82 -5.84 1.77 7.81
CA ILE A 82 -6.60 0.86 8.69
C ILE A 82 -7.94 0.49 8.05
N CYS A 83 -8.73 1.47 7.61
CA CYS A 83 -10.01 1.23 6.97
C CYS A 83 -9.88 0.37 5.70
N LYS A 84 -8.89 0.68 4.84
CA LYS A 84 -8.59 -0.10 3.63
C LYS A 84 -8.28 -1.56 3.98
N ALA A 85 -7.37 -1.78 4.94
CA ALA A 85 -6.98 -3.12 5.35
C ALA A 85 -8.16 -3.92 5.91
N ILE A 86 -9.03 -3.31 6.73
CA ILE A 86 -10.23 -3.96 7.28
C ILE A 86 -11.19 -4.36 6.16
N PHE A 87 -11.44 -3.50 5.17
CA PHE A 87 -12.30 -3.84 4.04
C PHE A 87 -11.73 -4.99 3.21
N THR A 88 -10.43 -4.96 2.91
CA THR A 88 -9.74 -6.03 2.20
C THR A 88 -9.83 -7.36 2.94
N MET A 89 -9.55 -7.37 4.25
CA MET A 89 -9.67 -8.59 5.06
C MET A 89 -11.11 -9.10 5.11
N SER A 90 -12.10 -8.21 5.21
CA SER A 90 -13.51 -8.60 5.21
C SER A 90 -13.92 -9.28 3.90
N LEU A 91 -13.41 -8.79 2.76
CA LEU A 91 -13.63 -9.42 1.46
C LEU A 91 -12.95 -10.78 1.35
N LEU A 92 -11.71 -10.91 1.84
CA LEU A 92 -11.02 -12.20 1.88
C LEU A 92 -11.80 -13.24 2.70
N VAL A 93 -12.27 -12.85 3.89
CA VAL A 93 -13.06 -13.72 4.77
C VAL A 93 -14.40 -14.08 4.11
N TYR A 94 -15.09 -13.10 3.52
CA TYR A 94 -16.34 -13.33 2.81
C TYR A 94 -16.17 -14.33 1.66
N SER A 95 -15.18 -14.11 0.79
CA SER A 95 -14.90 -15.01 -0.33
C SER A 95 -14.51 -16.42 0.15
N LEU A 96 -13.75 -16.52 1.24
CA LEU A 96 -13.41 -17.82 1.83
C LEU A 96 -14.66 -18.56 2.33
N ILE A 97 -15.55 -17.87 3.06
CA ILE A 97 -16.80 -18.46 3.54
C ILE A 97 -17.69 -18.92 2.38
N ASP A 98 -17.84 -18.05 1.37
CA ASP A 98 -18.69 -18.30 0.21
C ASP A 98 -18.21 -19.53 -0.57
N VAL A 99 -16.90 -19.61 -0.81
CA VAL A 99 -16.30 -20.70 -1.55
C VAL A 99 -16.27 -22.01 -0.74
N CYS A 100 -16.10 -21.93 0.60
CA CYS A 100 -16.31 -23.07 1.51
C CYS A 100 -17.73 -23.62 1.44
N ARG A 101 -18.76 -22.76 1.32
CA ARG A 101 -20.16 -23.20 1.15
C ARG A 101 -20.35 -23.93 -0.17
N VAL A 102 -19.85 -23.37 -1.27
CA VAL A 102 -19.93 -24.02 -2.59
C VAL A 102 -19.26 -25.40 -2.58
N ALA A 103 -18.09 -25.51 -1.95
CA ALA A 103 -17.41 -26.79 -1.79
C ALA A 103 -18.22 -27.76 -0.92
N TYR A 104 -18.77 -27.30 0.21
CA TYR A 104 -19.62 -28.11 1.08
C TYR A 104 -20.87 -28.62 0.34
N ASP A 105 -21.54 -27.76 -0.42
CA ASP A 105 -22.73 -28.12 -1.18
C ASP A 105 -22.43 -29.16 -2.25
N TYR A 106 -21.27 -29.05 -2.91
CA TYR A 106 -20.80 -30.06 -3.86
C TYR A 106 -20.53 -31.41 -3.20
N PHE A 107 -19.80 -31.43 -2.07
CA PHE A 107 -19.45 -32.68 -1.37
C PHE A 107 -20.65 -33.37 -0.71
N VAL A 108 -21.65 -32.62 -0.26
CA VAL A 108 -22.80 -33.16 0.49
C VAL A 108 -24.01 -33.41 -0.40
N PHE A 109 -24.32 -32.52 -1.33
CA PHE A 109 -25.52 -32.61 -2.17
C PHE A 109 -25.22 -33.07 -3.61
N GLY A 110 -23.94 -33.19 -4.00
CA GLY A 110 -23.54 -33.59 -5.35
C GLY A 110 -23.91 -32.58 -6.44
N SER A 111 -24.37 -31.39 -6.04
CA SER A 111 -24.72 -30.30 -6.94
C SER A 111 -23.52 -29.37 -7.11
N GLY A 112 -22.94 -29.35 -8.30
CA GLY A 112 -21.94 -28.35 -8.68
C GLY A 112 -22.26 -27.83 -10.07
N GLU A 113 -22.35 -26.52 -10.22
CA GLU A 113 -22.32 -25.91 -11.53
C GLU A 113 -20.89 -25.99 -12.08
N ARG A 114 -20.77 -26.35 -13.35
CA ARG A 114 -19.48 -26.46 -14.00
C ARG A 114 -18.93 -25.06 -14.23
N ILE A 115 -17.72 -24.82 -13.77
CA ILE A 115 -17.07 -23.51 -13.92
C ILE A 115 -16.71 -23.31 -15.41
N GLU A 116 -17.19 -22.22 -16.01
CA GLU A 116 -16.74 -21.79 -17.34
C GLU A 116 -15.40 -21.05 -17.25
N THR A 117 -14.30 -21.79 -17.34
CA THR A 117 -12.93 -21.25 -17.24
C THR A 117 -12.45 -20.49 -18.49
N GLY A 118 -13.13 -20.64 -19.63
CA GLY A 118 -12.71 -20.07 -20.91
C GLY A 118 -12.57 -18.55 -20.93
N PRO A 119 -13.62 -17.77 -20.58
CA PRO A 119 -13.55 -16.31 -20.56
C PRO A 119 -12.54 -15.77 -19.53
N VAL A 120 -12.32 -16.51 -18.44
CA VAL A 120 -11.41 -16.12 -17.34
C VAL A 120 -9.96 -16.16 -17.78
N VAL A 121 -9.53 -17.24 -18.45
CA VAL A 121 -8.15 -17.33 -18.93
C VAL A 121 -7.82 -16.18 -19.90
N ILE A 122 -8.74 -15.84 -20.80
CA ILE A 122 -8.56 -14.73 -21.75
C ILE A 122 -8.47 -13.40 -21.00
N TYR A 123 -9.36 -13.18 -20.03
CA TYR A 123 -9.33 -11.98 -19.20
C TYR A 123 -8.01 -11.84 -18.44
N GLU A 124 -7.58 -12.87 -17.72
CA GLU A 124 -6.36 -12.85 -16.93
C GLU A 124 -5.11 -12.58 -17.77
N ILE A 125 -5.02 -13.19 -18.97
CA ILE A 125 -3.92 -12.91 -19.90
C ILE A 125 -3.93 -11.43 -20.33
N LEU A 126 -5.11 -10.88 -20.66
CA LEU A 126 -5.23 -9.46 -21.02
C LEU A 126 -4.88 -8.55 -19.85
N THR A 127 -5.36 -8.85 -18.65
CA THR A 127 -5.10 -8.10 -17.41
C THR A 127 -3.60 -8.08 -17.10
N VAL A 128 -2.92 -9.22 -17.17
CA VAL A 128 -1.45 -9.29 -16.97
C VAL A 128 -0.70 -8.48 -18.03
N ILE A 129 -1.10 -8.54 -19.30
CA ILE A 129 -0.49 -7.74 -20.38
C ILE A 129 -0.69 -6.24 -20.13
N VAL A 130 -1.88 -5.85 -19.69
CA VAL A 130 -2.23 -4.45 -19.39
C VAL A 130 -1.44 -3.94 -18.18
N CYS A 131 -1.39 -4.70 -17.08
CA CYS A 131 -0.60 -4.36 -15.90
C CYS A 131 0.89 -4.26 -16.23
N PHE A 132 1.44 -5.19 -17.02
CA PHE A 132 2.83 -5.13 -17.44
C PHE A 132 3.11 -3.92 -18.35
N SER A 133 2.19 -3.60 -19.26
CA SER A 133 2.29 -2.42 -20.13
C SER A 133 2.25 -1.12 -19.34
N LEU A 134 1.38 -1.04 -18.33
CA LEU A 134 1.29 0.08 -17.39
C LEU A 134 2.58 0.22 -16.58
N TYR A 135 3.08 -0.87 -16.01
CA TYR A 135 4.34 -0.89 -15.28
C TYR A 135 5.49 -0.38 -16.15
N MET A 136 5.61 -0.85 -17.40
CA MET A 136 6.62 -0.36 -18.33
C MET A 136 6.43 1.14 -18.66
N TYR A 137 5.19 1.58 -18.85
CA TYR A 137 4.87 2.97 -19.14
C TYR A 137 5.22 3.89 -17.96
N TYR A 138 4.86 3.50 -16.73
CA TYR A 138 5.26 4.20 -15.51
C TYR A 138 6.76 4.24 -15.32
N ARG A 139 7.44 3.10 -15.46
CA ARG A 139 8.90 3.03 -15.34
C ARG A 139 9.61 3.91 -16.38
N ARG A 140 9.08 3.97 -17.61
CA ARG A 140 9.64 4.80 -18.68
C ARG A 140 9.36 6.29 -18.43
N SER A 141 8.17 6.63 -17.96
CA SER A 141 7.81 8.00 -17.60
C SER A 141 8.61 8.50 -16.40
N ASN A 142 8.84 7.65 -15.39
CA ASN A 142 9.64 7.96 -14.22
C ASN A 142 11.11 8.22 -14.60
N ARG A 143 11.69 7.34 -15.43
CA ARG A 143 13.04 7.53 -15.97
C ARG A 143 13.17 8.81 -16.81
N SER A 144 12.15 9.18 -17.58
CA SER A 144 12.15 10.41 -18.38
C SER A 144 12.14 11.68 -17.52
N ILE A 145 11.75 11.58 -16.25
CA ILE A 145 11.69 12.69 -15.29
C ILE A 145 12.90 12.64 -14.32
N GLY A 146 13.75 11.62 -14.41
CA GLY A 146 14.94 11.44 -13.57
C GLY A 146 14.64 10.75 -12.23
N ASP A 147 13.63 9.87 -12.20
CA ASP A 147 13.17 9.14 -11.00
C ASP A 147 12.78 10.05 -9.83
N SER A 148 12.43 11.31 -10.11
CA SER A 148 12.13 12.31 -9.08
C SER A 148 10.68 12.29 -8.58
N SER A 149 9.81 11.41 -9.12
CA SER A 149 8.41 11.30 -8.66
C SER A 149 8.24 10.07 -7.77
N THR A 150 8.12 10.34 -6.47
CA THR A 150 7.75 9.34 -5.46
C THR A 150 6.35 8.76 -5.70
N MET A 151 5.44 9.58 -6.25
CA MET A 151 4.06 9.17 -6.58
C MET A 151 4.01 8.17 -7.75
N LEU A 152 4.74 8.42 -8.85
CA LEU A 152 4.82 7.44 -9.96
C LEU A 152 5.47 6.13 -9.49
N THR A 153 6.45 6.21 -8.61
CA THR A 153 7.15 5.04 -8.07
C THR A 153 6.22 4.19 -7.20
N ALA A 154 5.37 4.82 -6.39
CA ALA A 154 4.35 4.14 -5.59
C ALA A 154 3.32 3.41 -6.49
N GLU A 155 2.80 4.08 -7.53
CA GLU A 155 1.87 3.48 -8.50
C GLU A 155 2.50 2.31 -9.27
N CYS A 156 3.79 2.42 -9.62
CA CYS A 156 4.54 1.36 -10.30
C CYS A 156 4.66 0.11 -9.42
N LYS A 157 4.91 0.29 -8.11
CA LYS A 157 4.90 -0.82 -7.14
C LYS A 157 3.51 -1.42 -6.98
N SER A 158 2.47 -0.59 -6.86
CA SER A 158 1.08 -1.06 -6.75
C SER A 158 0.65 -1.87 -7.97
N THR A 159 0.95 -1.38 -9.18
CA THR A 159 0.63 -2.08 -10.44
C THR A 159 1.37 -3.41 -10.58
N LEU A 160 2.58 -3.50 -10.01
CA LEU A 160 3.35 -4.75 -10.00
C LEU A 160 2.71 -5.78 -9.06
N VAL A 161 2.25 -5.35 -7.88
CA VAL A 161 1.51 -6.21 -6.94
C VAL A 161 0.21 -6.69 -7.58
N ASP A 162 -0.58 -5.79 -8.15
CA ASP A 162 -1.83 -6.12 -8.86
C ASP A 162 -1.56 -7.11 -10.01
N GLY A 163 -0.56 -6.84 -10.85
CA GLY A 163 -0.17 -7.75 -11.94
C GLY A 163 0.31 -9.12 -11.48
N SER A 164 0.94 -9.21 -10.30
CA SER A 164 1.37 -10.49 -9.72
C SER A 164 0.19 -11.32 -9.19
N MET A 165 -0.84 -10.66 -8.64
CA MET A 165 -2.06 -11.32 -8.19
C MET A 165 -2.84 -11.90 -9.38
N SER A 166 -3.11 -11.10 -10.41
CA SER A 166 -3.80 -11.56 -11.62
C SER A 166 -2.99 -12.64 -12.36
N PHE A 167 -1.65 -12.54 -12.38
CA PHE A 167 -0.81 -13.62 -12.91
C PHE A 167 -0.99 -14.92 -12.14
N GLY A 168 -1.06 -14.86 -10.80
CA GLY A 168 -1.35 -16.02 -9.96
C GLY A 168 -2.68 -16.67 -10.31
N ILE A 169 -3.75 -15.89 -10.49
CA ILE A 169 -5.08 -16.39 -10.89
C ILE A 169 -5.03 -17.02 -12.28
N GLY A 170 -4.38 -16.35 -13.25
CA GLY A 170 -4.22 -16.83 -14.61
C GLY A 170 -3.49 -18.17 -14.71
N VAL A 171 -2.40 -18.36 -13.95
CA VAL A 171 -1.67 -19.64 -13.92
C VAL A 171 -2.56 -20.78 -13.43
N VAL A 172 -3.35 -20.54 -12.38
CA VAL A 172 -4.25 -21.57 -11.83
C VAL A 172 -5.43 -21.85 -12.78
N ALA A 173 -5.96 -20.81 -13.45
CA ALA A 173 -6.99 -20.98 -14.47
C ALA A 173 -6.51 -21.81 -15.68
N ILE A 174 -5.28 -21.59 -16.15
CA ILE A 174 -4.63 -22.38 -17.20
C ILE A 174 -4.46 -23.84 -16.75
N PHE A 175 -4.04 -24.05 -15.50
CA PHE A 175 -3.92 -25.39 -14.92
C PHE A 175 -5.25 -26.15 -14.90
N LEU A 176 -6.36 -25.49 -14.55
CA LEU A 176 -7.69 -26.09 -14.63
C LEU A 176 -8.13 -26.39 -16.07
N MET A 177 -7.78 -25.53 -17.03
CA MET A 177 -8.12 -25.75 -18.45
C MET A 177 -7.37 -26.95 -19.07
N LEU A 178 -6.13 -27.21 -18.63
CA LEU A 178 -5.30 -28.34 -19.06
C LEU A 178 -5.72 -29.68 -18.43
N LEU A 179 -6.61 -29.66 -17.42
CA LEU A 179 -7.05 -30.86 -16.72
C LEU A 179 -8.05 -31.66 -17.57
N PRO A 180 -7.78 -32.95 -17.92
CA PRO A 180 -8.68 -33.75 -18.73
C PRO A 180 -10.04 -33.96 -18.05
N ALA A 181 -11.13 -33.71 -18.77
CA ALA A 181 -12.47 -34.03 -18.31
C ALA A 181 -12.63 -35.57 -18.17
N GLY A 182 -13.03 -36.04 -16.99
CA GLY A 182 -13.16 -37.47 -16.67
C GLY A 182 -11.93 -38.16 -16.07
N GLY A 183 -10.90 -37.41 -15.66
CA GLY A 183 -9.80 -37.95 -14.85
C GLY A 183 -10.13 -38.09 -13.35
N PRO A 184 -9.24 -38.65 -12.52
CA PRO A 184 -9.41 -38.71 -11.06
C PRO A 184 -9.51 -37.32 -10.39
N LEU A 185 -9.25 -36.25 -11.14
CA LEU A 185 -9.33 -34.85 -10.71
C LEU A 185 -10.53 -34.11 -11.33
N ASP A 186 -11.54 -34.78 -11.88
CA ASP A 186 -12.70 -34.12 -12.51
C ASP A 186 -13.49 -33.23 -11.51
N PHE A 187 -13.39 -33.52 -10.21
CA PHE A 187 -13.92 -32.69 -9.14
C PHE A 187 -13.33 -31.26 -9.14
N LEU A 188 -12.09 -31.05 -9.64
CA LEU A 188 -11.48 -29.72 -9.77
C LEU A 188 -12.22 -28.81 -10.77
N HIS A 189 -13.01 -29.35 -11.70
CA HIS A 189 -13.85 -28.52 -12.58
C HIS A 189 -15.05 -27.90 -11.85
N TYR A 190 -15.35 -28.39 -10.64
CA TYR A 190 -16.47 -27.96 -9.80
C TYR A 190 -16.00 -27.31 -8.50
N THR A 191 -14.93 -27.82 -7.89
CA THR A 191 -14.30 -27.28 -6.67
C THR A 191 -13.02 -26.50 -6.96
N GLY A 192 -12.68 -26.26 -8.23
CA GLY A 192 -11.45 -25.58 -8.63
C GLY A 192 -11.35 -24.21 -7.98
N ASP A 193 -12.42 -23.43 -8.08
CA ASP A 193 -12.56 -22.09 -7.47
C ASP A 193 -12.29 -22.11 -5.96
N PHE A 194 -12.59 -23.22 -5.27
CA PHE A 194 -12.21 -23.44 -3.87
C PHE A 194 -10.72 -23.49 -3.65
N PHE A 195 -10.01 -24.33 -4.38
CA PHE A 195 -8.56 -24.39 -4.24
C PHE A 195 -7.88 -23.10 -4.71
N ILE A 196 -8.38 -22.45 -5.78
CA ILE A 196 -7.87 -21.16 -6.25
C ILE A 196 -8.03 -20.09 -5.15
N THR A 197 -9.26 -19.89 -4.70
CA THR A 197 -9.60 -18.83 -3.74
C THR A 197 -8.89 -19.05 -2.41
N VAL A 198 -8.83 -20.30 -1.91
CA VAL A 198 -8.09 -20.61 -0.67
C VAL A 198 -6.60 -20.33 -0.82
N ALA A 199 -5.98 -20.74 -1.93
CA ALA A 199 -4.57 -20.47 -2.19
C ALA A 199 -4.28 -18.97 -2.29
N LEU A 200 -5.14 -18.22 -3.00
CA LEU A 200 -5.01 -16.78 -3.15
C LEU A 200 -5.17 -16.07 -1.81
N VAL A 201 -6.19 -16.41 -1.02
CA VAL A 201 -6.38 -15.86 0.33
C VAL A 201 -5.16 -16.15 1.21
N ALA A 202 -4.64 -17.39 1.20
CA ALA A 202 -3.48 -17.77 2.00
C ALA A 202 -2.20 -16.98 1.65
N LEU A 203 -2.00 -16.67 0.36
CA LEU A 203 -0.86 -15.89 -0.11
C LEU A 203 -1.02 -14.40 0.18
N THR A 204 -2.23 -13.85 0.02
CA THR A 204 -2.49 -12.41 0.08
C THR A 204 -2.81 -11.91 1.49
N ILE A 205 -3.33 -12.73 2.41
CA ILE A 205 -3.80 -12.28 3.73
C ILE A 205 -2.72 -11.65 4.61
N LYS A 206 -1.44 -11.95 4.35
CA LYS A 206 -0.31 -11.36 5.07
C LYS A 206 -0.16 -9.86 4.80
N GLU A 207 -0.45 -9.42 3.58
CA GLU A 207 -0.30 -8.01 3.18
C GLU A 207 -1.23 -7.07 3.96
N PRO A 208 -2.58 -7.25 3.97
CA PRO A 208 -3.46 -6.35 4.70
C PRO A 208 -3.25 -6.43 6.21
N PHE A 209 -2.80 -7.57 6.75
CA PHE A 209 -2.46 -7.67 8.17
C PHE A 209 -1.22 -6.84 8.53
N SER A 210 -0.17 -6.88 7.70
CA SER A 210 1.03 -6.04 7.90
C SER A 210 0.67 -4.56 7.84
N VAL A 211 -0.07 -4.15 6.80
CA VAL A 211 -0.53 -2.76 6.63
C VAL A 211 -1.37 -2.30 7.82
N LEU A 212 -2.29 -3.14 8.31
CA LEU A 212 -3.09 -2.82 9.49
C LEU A 212 -2.23 -2.62 10.73
N LYS A 213 -1.27 -3.53 10.98
CA LYS A 213 -0.37 -3.45 12.14
C LYS A 213 0.48 -2.18 12.08
N GLU A 214 1.12 -1.93 10.95
CA GLU A 214 1.98 -0.76 10.74
C GLU A 214 1.19 0.55 10.90
N ALA A 215 0.03 0.66 10.24
CA ALA A 215 -0.81 1.86 10.33
C ALA A 215 -1.39 2.06 11.74
N PHE A 216 -1.67 0.99 12.48
CA PHE A 216 -2.13 1.09 13.87
C PHE A 216 -1.01 1.55 14.82
N VAL A 217 0.21 1.01 14.65
CA VAL A 217 1.39 1.47 15.40
C VAL A 217 1.65 2.96 15.11
N GLU A 218 1.58 3.35 13.84
CA GLU A 218 1.71 4.75 13.41
C GLU A 218 0.62 5.65 14.01
N LEU A 219 -0.64 5.19 14.06
CA LEU A 219 -1.75 5.94 14.65
C LEU A 219 -1.62 6.16 16.16
N VAL A 220 -1.06 5.20 16.88
CA VAL A 220 -0.87 5.26 18.34
C VAL A 220 0.39 6.04 18.73
N GLY A 221 1.22 6.43 17.75
CA GLY A 221 2.48 7.15 18.00
C GLY A 221 3.62 6.20 18.37
N GLY A 222 3.67 5.01 17.76
CA GLY A 222 4.81 4.11 17.87
C GLY A 222 6.06 4.71 17.21
N VAL A 223 7.23 4.30 17.72
CA VAL A 223 8.52 4.69 17.17
C VAL A 223 8.69 4.11 15.77
N HIS A 224 9.24 4.90 14.86
CA HIS A 224 9.57 4.47 13.51
C HIS A 224 10.67 3.39 13.56
N ASP A 225 10.37 2.22 13.03
CA ASP A 225 11.24 1.03 13.06
C ASP A 225 11.96 0.89 11.70
N ASP A 226 12.80 1.86 11.35
CA ASP A 226 13.70 1.80 10.20
C ASP A 226 15.12 2.12 10.63
N ASP A 227 15.95 1.08 10.76
CA ASP A 227 17.34 1.17 11.26
C ASP A 227 18.18 2.19 10.48
N GLU A 228 17.96 2.33 9.16
CA GLU A 228 18.73 3.23 8.31
C GLU A 228 18.36 4.71 8.56
N THR A 229 17.05 5.00 8.68
CA THR A 229 16.58 6.35 8.99
C THR A 229 16.92 6.73 10.43
N ASN A 230 16.79 5.79 11.37
CA ASN A 230 17.14 6.02 12.77
C ASN A 230 18.63 6.32 12.93
N ALA A 231 19.51 5.53 12.33
CA ALA A 231 20.95 5.79 12.35
C ALA A 231 21.34 7.13 11.70
N TYR A 232 20.65 7.54 10.62
CA TYR A 232 20.87 8.84 10.00
C TYR A 232 20.47 9.99 10.92
N VAL A 233 19.30 9.91 11.53
CA VAL A 233 18.78 10.94 12.43
C VAL A 233 19.64 11.04 13.69
N GLU A 234 20.04 9.92 14.30
CA GLU A 234 20.95 9.90 15.44
C GLU A 234 22.31 10.54 15.12
N ALA A 235 22.89 10.21 13.95
CA ALA A 235 24.16 10.77 13.52
C ALA A 235 24.09 12.30 13.31
N GLU A 236 22.98 12.81 12.76
CA GLU A 236 22.77 14.24 12.58
C GLU A 236 22.42 14.96 13.89
N ALA A 237 21.68 14.31 14.80
CA ALA A 237 21.38 14.81 16.13
C ALA A 237 22.68 15.00 16.95
N GLN A 238 23.58 14.02 16.92
CA GLN A 238 24.89 14.12 17.59
C GLN A 238 25.80 15.20 17.00
N ARG A 239 25.67 15.52 15.70
CA ARG A 239 26.43 16.60 15.05
C ARG A 239 25.94 18.00 15.41
N HIS A 240 24.67 18.12 15.80
CA HIS A 240 24.00 19.40 16.07
C HIS A 240 23.59 19.53 17.54
N LEU A 241 24.44 19.03 18.45
CA LEU A 241 24.21 19.14 19.89
C LEU A 241 24.42 20.59 20.39
N PRO A 242 23.49 21.11 21.21
CA PRO A 242 23.67 22.39 21.91
C PRO A 242 24.87 22.37 22.86
N ALA A 243 25.47 23.53 23.11
CA ALA A 243 26.54 23.65 24.08
C ALA A 243 26.05 23.29 25.50
N ASN A 244 26.93 22.67 26.30
CA ASN A 244 26.66 22.22 27.67
C ASN A 244 25.56 21.15 27.81
N THR A 245 25.31 20.37 26.76
CA THR A 245 24.38 19.23 26.79
C THR A 245 25.07 17.93 26.38
N ASP A 246 24.64 16.81 26.97
CA ASP A 246 25.02 15.46 26.52
C ASP A 246 23.85 14.80 25.80
N TYR A 247 24.18 13.93 24.84
CA TYR A 247 23.19 13.17 24.09
C TYR A 247 22.79 11.92 24.86
N GLU A 248 21.49 11.72 25.10
CA GLU A 248 21.01 10.48 25.72
C GLU A 248 20.42 9.52 24.69
N GLN A 249 19.36 9.94 24.00
CA GLN A 249 18.63 9.11 23.05
C GLN A 249 17.83 9.98 22.08
N THR A 250 17.49 9.40 20.93
CA THR A 250 16.54 10.01 19.98
C THR A 250 15.36 9.08 19.78
N LEU A 251 14.15 9.61 19.91
CA LEU A 251 12.92 8.91 19.55
C LEU A 251 12.34 9.54 18.30
N ILE A 252 12.04 8.72 17.30
CA ILE A 252 11.52 9.18 16.02
C ILE A 252 10.11 8.65 15.89
N PHE A 253 9.14 9.57 15.88
CA PHE A 253 7.74 9.27 15.69
C PHE A 253 7.36 9.60 14.26
N LYS A 254 6.68 8.68 13.59
CA LYS A 254 6.14 8.91 12.27
C LYS A 254 4.62 8.93 12.34
N THR A 255 4.00 9.89 11.66
CA THR A 255 2.55 9.91 11.44
C THR A 255 2.26 10.43 10.04
N GLY A 256 1.93 9.52 9.13
CA GLY A 256 1.78 9.80 7.70
C GLY A 256 3.09 10.28 7.08
N MET A 257 3.06 11.48 6.50
CA MET A 257 4.25 12.16 5.96
C MET A 257 5.03 13.00 7.00
N ASN A 258 4.53 13.12 8.24
CA ASN A 258 5.17 13.90 9.28
C ASN A 258 6.09 13.04 10.15
N TYR A 259 7.30 13.53 10.39
CA TYR A 259 8.26 12.97 11.33
C TYR A 259 8.43 13.94 12.50
N THR A 260 8.25 13.43 13.72
CA THR A 260 8.59 14.15 14.94
C THR A 260 9.80 13.47 15.54
N VAL A 261 10.86 14.25 15.77
CA VAL A 261 12.14 13.75 16.27
C VAL A 261 12.38 14.35 17.65
N ASP A 262 12.24 13.53 18.68
CA ASP A 262 12.48 13.93 20.05
C ASP A 262 13.92 13.55 20.42
N VAL A 263 14.78 14.55 20.59
CA VAL A 263 16.16 14.35 21.02
C VAL A 263 16.23 14.63 22.52
N TYR A 264 16.51 13.59 23.30
CA TYR A 264 16.69 13.67 24.73
C TYR A 264 18.12 14.09 25.06
N LEU A 265 18.24 15.16 25.84
CA LEU A 265 19.49 15.79 26.22
C LEU A 265 19.58 15.90 27.74
N SER A 266 20.77 15.64 28.29
CA SER A 266 21.07 15.95 29.69
C SER A 266 21.91 17.21 29.82
N GLY A 267 21.60 18.05 30.80
CA GLY A 267 22.36 19.28 31.06
C GLY A 267 23.66 19.00 31.81
N ILE A 268 24.81 19.32 31.22
CA ILE A 268 26.13 19.19 31.85
C ILE A 268 26.56 20.50 32.54
N GLY A 269 25.98 21.64 32.14
CA GLY A 269 26.31 22.97 32.67
C GLY A 269 25.25 23.56 33.60
N GLU A 270 25.61 24.62 34.35
CA GLU A 270 24.68 25.37 35.22
C GLU A 270 23.61 26.14 34.45
N THR A 271 23.88 26.52 33.19
CA THR A 271 22.98 27.29 32.34
C THR A 271 23.03 26.79 30.90
N ILE A 272 21.86 26.70 30.28
CA ILE A 272 21.71 26.40 28.85
C ILE A 272 21.17 27.66 28.16
N ASP A 273 21.80 28.08 27.06
CA ASP A 273 21.33 29.23 26.30
C ASP A 273 20.18 28.82 25.37
N VAL A 274 19.03 29.46 25.54
CA VAL A 274 17.83 29.22 24.73
C VAL A 274 18.07 29.64 23.27
N ALA A 275 18.90 30.64 23.01
CA ALA A 275 19.23 31.04 21.64
C ALA A 275 20.02 29.95 20.92
N ASP A 276 20.99 29.32 21.61
CA ASP A 276 21.78 28.20 21.10
C ASP A 276 20.90 26.98 20.81
N LEU A 277 19.97 26.66 21.71
CA LEU A 277 18.98 25.59 21.50
C LEU A 277 18.13 25.79 20.24
N ILE A 278 17.62 27.02 20.04
CA ILE A 278 16.78 27.34 18.88
C ILE A 278 17.60 27.26 17.58
N GLU A 279 18.85 27.68 17.60
CA GLU A 279 19.74 27.63 16.44
C GLU A 279 20.09 26.18 16.07
N CYS A 280 20.47 25.35 17.05
CA CYS A 280 20.69 23.92 16.87
C CYS A 280 19.44 23.20 16.37
N LYS A 281 18.25 23.49 16.94
CA LYS A 281 16.97 22.91 16.50
C LYS A 281 16.74 23.22 15.01
N ARG A 282 16.87 24.49 14.61
CA ARG A 282 16.67 24.90 13.21
C ARG A 282 17.69 24.31 12.25
N SER A 283 18.94 24.15 12.67
CA SER A 283 19.98 23.52 11.86
C SER A 283 19.66 22.04 11.63
N LEU A 284 19.28 21.33 12.70
CA LEU A 284 18.91 19.92 12.65
C LEU A 284 17.65 19.70 11.80
N GLU A 285 16.59 20.49 11.99
CA GLU A 285 15.40 20.45 11.14
C GLU A 285 15.73 20.62 9.66
N LYS A 286 16.65 21.54 9.34
CA LYS A 286 17.03 21.85 7.96
C LYS A 286 17.83 20.72 7.31
N GLU A 287 18.68 20.02 8.06
CA GLU A 287 19.41 18.84 7.57
C GLU A 287 18.49 17.63 7.42
N LEU A 288 17.58 17.41 8.39
CA LEU A 288 16.62 16.32 8.34
C LEU A 288 15.61 16.51 7.20
N ALA A 289 15.18 17.74 6.93
CA ALA A 289 14.27 18.09 5.82
C ALA A 289 14.85 17.81 4.41
N LYS A 290 16.15 17.51 4.28
CA LYS A 290 16.74 17.09 3.00
C LYS A 290 16.36 15.66 2.61
N ARG A 291 16.12 14.80 3.62
CA ARG A 291 15.84 13.37 3.44
C ARG A 291 14.42 13.00 3.87
N LEU A 292 13.88 13.72 4.85
CA LEU A 292 12.54 13.54 5.40
C LEU A 292 11.63 14.68 4.92
N HIS A 293 10.35 14.37 4.68
CA HIS A 293 9.46 15.26 3.93
C HIS A 293 8.94 16.44 4.77
N ILE A 294 8.50 16.17 6.00
CA ILE A 294 8.06 17.15 7.00
C ILE A 294 8.64 16.68 8.33
N VAL A 295 9.45 17.52 8.98
CA VAL A 295 10.15 17.19 10.22
C VAL A 295 9.92 18.29 11.24
N ASP A 296 9.55 17.91 12.45
CA ASP A 296 9.57 18.75 13.64
C ASP A 296 10.55 18.12 14.64
N VAL A 297 11.47 18.91 15.18
CA VAL A 297 12.50 18.43 16.09
C VAL A 297 12.26 19.01 17.47
N ASP A 298 12.08 18.19 18.49
CA ASP A 298 11.93 18.67 19.86
C ASP A 298 13.12 18.24 20.71
N PHE A 299 13.75 19.22 21.38
CA PHE A 299 14.74 18.95 22.41
C PHE A 299 14.03 18.75 23.73
N VAL A 300 14.16 17.54 24.29
CA VAL A 300 13.57 17.14 25.56
C VAL A 300 14.68 17.04 26.60
N PHE A 301 14.48 17.67 27.75
CA PHE A 301 15.40 17.60 28.88
C PHE A 301 14.78 16.72 29.97
N ASP A 302 15.57 15.80 30.50
CA ASP A 302 15.22 15.02 31.70
C ASP A 302 15.66 15.74 32.99
#